data_AF-A0A914IRU0-F1
#
_entry.id   AF-A0A914IRU0-F1
#
_cell.length_a   1.000
_cell.length_b   1.000
_cell.length_c   1.000
_cell.angle_alpha   90.00
_cell.angle_beta   90.00
_cell.angle_gamma   90.00
#
_symmetry.space_group_name_H-M   'P 1'
#
loop_
_entity.id
_entity.type
_entity.pdbx_description
1 polymer ?
#
loop_
_entity_poly.entity_id
_entity_poly.type
_entity_poly.pdbx_seq_one_letter_code
_entity_poly.pdbx_strand_id
1 'polypeptide(L)'
;MNDYVGIQNIKNARSAGWKYVDGYIFPCLKKTCAPARAQVQTTVDKLREKGAVIGILWLDIERFAWPADKNYNRQFITDMINQLKIMGVPCGIYTNYNNWAAIVGADWTGGADKPLWWATFNGCQDHTGFKPFGGWSKPATHQ
;
A
#
# COMPACT_ATOMS: atom_id res chain seq x y z
N MET A 1 -1.77 -1.16 15.51
CA MET A 1 -3.15 -1.48 15.93
C MET A 1 -3.89 -1.90 14.67
N ASN A 2 -4.55 -3.06 14.67
CA ASN A 2 -5.28 -3.54 13.50
C ASN A 2 -6.70 -2.95 13.52
N ASP A 3 -7.21 -2.56 12.36
CA ASP A 3 -8.56 -2.04 12.22
C ASP A 3 -9.59 -3.19 12.23
N TYR A 4 -10.20 -3.42 13.39
CA TYR A 4 -11.24 -4.44 13.56
C TYR A 4 -12.53 -4.08 12.83
N VAL A 5 -12.81 -2.79 12.60
CA VAL A 5 -13.97 -2.35 11.81
C VAL A 5 -13.72 -2.67 10.34
N GLY A 6 -12.53 -2.37 9.82
CA GLY A 6 -12.09 -2.76 8.47
C GLY A 6 -12.22 -4.25 8.20
N ILE A 7 -11.77 -5.10 9.14
CA ILE A 7 -11.93 -6.57 9.05
C ILE A 7 -13.41 -6.96 8.92
N GLN A 8 -14.28 -6.36 9.73
CA GLN A 8 -15.71 -6.67 9.67
C GLN A 8 -16.35 -6.16 8.37
N ASN A 9 -15.94 -5.00 7.87
CA ASN A 9 -16.42 -4.46 6.60
C ASN A 9 -16.03 -5.35 5.41
N ILE A 10 -14.81 -5.91 5.40
CA ILE A 10 -14.38 -6.88 4.38
C ILE A 10 -15.33 -8.07 4.36
N LYS A 11 -15.65 -8.63 5.53
CA LYS A 11 -16.57 -9.78 5.65
C LYS A 11 -17.97 -9.43 5.16
N ASN A 12 -18.50 -8.26 5.54
CA ASN A 12 -19.82 -7.81 5.12
C ASN A 12 -19.90 -7.63 3.60
N ALA A 13 -18.89 -7.00 2.98
CA ALA A 13 -18.83 -6.81 1.52
C ALA A 13 -18.80 -8.16 0.78
N ARG A 14 -17.99 -9.12 1.26
CA ARG A 14 -17.94 -10.48 0.71
C ARG A 14 -19.29 -11.19 0.83
N SER A 15 -19.93 -11.14 2.00
CA SER A 15 -21.27 -11.70 2.20
C SER A 15 -22.34 -11.05 1.31
N ALA A 16 -22.17 -9.77 0.97
CA ALA A 16 -23.01 -9.04 0.02
C ALA A 16 -22.69 -9.34 -1.47
N GLY A 17 -21.76 -10.26 -1.75
CA GLY A 17 -21.41 -10.69 -3.11
C GLY A 17 -20.39 -9.79 -3.82
N TRP A 18 -19.71 -8.88 -3.12
CA TRP A 18 -18.70 -8.02 -3.75
C TRP A 18 -17.47 -8.83 -4.14
N LYS A 19 -17.13 -8.78 -5.44
CA LYS A 19 -16.02 -9.56 -6.01
C LYS A 19 -14.66 -8.91 -5.72
N TYR A 20 -14.60 -7.59 -5.71
CA TYR A 20 -13.38 -6.81 -5.49
C TYR A 20 -13.45 -6.16 -4.11
N VAL A 21 -12.69 -6.71 -3.18
CA VAL A 21 -12.55 -6.19 -1.82
C VAL A 21 -11.06 -6.25 -1.50
N ASP A 22 -10.45 -5.09 -1.36
CA ASP A 22 -9.03 -4.92 -1.07
C ASP A 22 -8.84 -4.36 0.34
N GLY A 23 -7.62 -4.43 0.85
CA GLY A 23 -7.22 -3.77 2.10
C GLY A 23 -6.02 -2.85 1.87
N TYR A 24 -5.75 -1.98 2.83
CA TYR A 24 -4.50 -1.21 2.85
C TYR A 24 -3.81 -1.34 4.20
N ILE A 25 -2.49 -1.13 4.21
CA ILE A 25 -1.70 -0.99 5.42
C ILE A 25 -1.01 0.36 5.39
N PHE A 26 -1.20 1.14 6.46
CA PHE A 26 -0.50 2.38 6.70
C PHE A 26 0.77 2.10 7.53
N PRO A 27 1.98 2.22 6.96
CA PRO A 27 3.21 1.85 7.64
C PRO A 27 3.44 2.72 8.89
N CYS A 28 3.71 2.07 10.03
CA CYS A 28 4.16 2.79 11.21
C CYS A 28 5.68 2.90 11.24
N LEU A 29 6.21 4.12 11.29
CA LEU A 29 7.65 4.39 11.18
C LEU A 29 8.27 4.86 12.51
N LYS A 30 7.46 4.91 13.58
CA LYS A 30 7.96 5.23 14.93
C LYS A 30 8.93 4.14 15.39
N LYS A 31 9.97 4.51 16.15
CA LYS A 31 10.95 3.55 16.71
C LYS A 31 10.30 2.45 17.57
N THR A 32 9.14 2.71 18.16
CA THR A 32 8.38 1.76 18.98
C THR A 32 7.50 0.81 18.16
N CYS A 33 7.39 1.03 16.85
CA CYS A 33 6.63 0.17 15.96
C CYS A 33 7.46 -1.02 15.49
N ALA A 34 6.77 -2.10 15.14
CA ALA A 34 7.38 -3.31 14.61
C ALA A 34 8.13 -3.01 13.29
N PRO A 35 9.15 -3.79 12.92
CA PRO A 35 9.81 -3.62 11.62
C PRO A 35 8.87 -3.93 10.46
N ALA A 36 9.20 -3.43 9.26
CA ALA A 36 8.42 -3.56 8.02
C ALA A 36 7.77 -4.94 7.82
N ARG A 37 8.59 -6.01 7.87
CA ARG A 37 8.12 -7.39 7.68
C ARG A 37 7.12 -7.82 8.74
N ALA A 38 7.36 -7.47 10.00
CA ALA A 38 6.48 -7.84 11.10
C ALA A 38 5.13 -7.11 11.04
N GLN A 39 5.10 -5.86 10.52
CA GLN A 39 3.85 -5.16 10.28
C GLN A 39 2.99 -5.90 9.25
N VAL A 40 3.58 -6.25 8.09
CA VAL A 40 2.89 -7.03 7.05
C VAL A 40 2.43 -8.39 7.60
N GLN A 41 3.32 -9.14 8.24
CA GLN A 41 3.02 -10.46 8.78
C GLN A 41 1.82 -10.40 9.74
N THR A 42 1.86 -9.48 10.70
CA THR A 42 0.80 -9.32 11.70
C THR A 42 -0.54 -8.95 11.06
N THR A 43 -0.54 -8.08 10.06
CA THR A 43 -1.75 -7.68 9.35
C THR A 43 -2.35 -8.85 8.56
N VAL A 44 -1.53 -9.55 7.76
CA VAL A 44 -2.00 -10.67 6.95
C VAL A 44 -2.47 -11.85 7.80
N ASP A 45 -1.74 -12.17 8.87
CA ASP A 45 -2.13 -13.25 9.79
C ASP A 45 -3.46 -12.93 10.46
N LYS A 46 -3.69 -11.67 10.87
CA LYS A 46 -4.96 -11.27 11.47
C LYS A 46 -6.11 -11.36 10.47
N LEU A 47 -5.91 -10.95 9.23
CA LEU A 47 -6.93 -11.07 8.17
C LEU A 47 -7.32 -12.54 7.95
N ARG A 48 -6.32 -13.43 7.85
CA ARG A 48 -6.53 -14.88 7.71
C ARG A 48 -7.24 -15.48 8.91
N GLU A 49 -6.77 -15.18 10.11
CA GLU A 49 -7.37 -15.63 11.38
C GLU A 49 -8.86 -15.25 11.47
N LYS A 50 -9.23 -14.06 10.97
CA LYS A 50 -10.62 -13.57 11.00
C LYS A 50 -11.45 -13.94 9.76
N GLY A 51 -10.88 -14.66 8.79
CA GLY A 51 -11.55 -15.03 7.54
C GLY A 51 -11.86 -13.84 6.64
N ALA A 52 -11.13 -12.73 6.77
CA ALA A 52 -11.29 -11.55 5.94
C ALA A 52 -10.45 -11.69 4.66
N VAL A 53 -11.09 -12.06 3.56
CA VAL A 53 -10.43 -12.34 2.28
C VAL A 53 -10.35 -11.08 1.41
N ILE A 54 -9.13 -10.62 1.16
CA ILE A 54 -8.82 -9.47 0.30
C ILE A 54 -8.22 -9.91 -1.05
N GLY A 55 -8.35 -9.06 -2.08
CA GLY A 55 -7.67 -9.23 -3.37
C GLY A 55 -6.23 -8.73 -3.33
N ILE A 56 -6.06 -7.44 -3.11
CA ILE A 56 -4.76 -6.76 -2.95
C ILE A 56 -4.63 -6.17 -1.55
N LEU A 57 -3.43 -6.26 -0.97
CA LEU A 57 -3.03 -5.37 0.13
C LEU A 57 -2.23 -4.20 -0.43
N TRP A 58 -2.78 -3.00 -0.33
CA TRP A 58 -2.16 -1.75 -0.77
C TRP A 58 -1.23 -1.21 0.33
N LEU A 59 0.02 -0.93 -0.02
CA LEU A 59 0.92 -0.18 0.86
C LEU A 59 0.63 1.30 0.70
N ASP A 60 0.15 1.94 1.78
CA ASP A 60 -0.16 3.37 1.78
C ASP A 60 1.12 4.18 2.04
N ILE A 61 1.71 4.69 0.96
CA ILE A 61 2.98 5.43 0.97
C ILE A 61 2.70 6.91 0.76
N GLU A 62 2.32 7.58 1.84
CA GLU A 62 2.08 9.02 1.87
C GLU A 62 2.92 9.75 2.92
N ARG A 63 3.01 11.08 2.81
CA ARG A 63 3.90 11.91 3.66
C ARG A 63 3.42 11.95 5.11
N PHE A 64 3.81 10.95 5.87
CA PHE A 64 3.62 10.91 7.32
C PHE A 64 4.75 10.14 8.00
N ALA A 65 5.47 10.80 8.91
CA ALA A 65 6.53 10.21 9.75
C ALA A 65 7.73 9.55 9.03
N TRP A 66 7.80 9.59 7.70
CA TRP A 66 8.98 9.12 6.95
C TRP A 66 10.21 9.97 7.28
N PRO A 67 11.34 9.34 7.67
CA PRO A 67 12.59 10.07 7.87
C PRO A 67 13.14 10.60 6.54
N ALA A 68 14.06 11.56 6.62
CA ALA A 68 14.73 12.12 5.44
C ALA A 68 15.63 11.12 4.70
N ASP A 69 16.01 10.02 5.35
CA ASP A 69 16.83 8.97 4.75
C ASP A 69 16.03 8.15 3.74
N LYS A 70 16.17 8.52 2.46
CA LYS A 70 15.53 7.83 1.35
C LYS A 70 15.99 6.38 1.22
N ASN A 71 17.25 6.04 1.55
CA ASN A 71 17.72 4.66 1.43
C ASN A 71 17.07 3.76 2.48
N TYR A 72 16.92 4.25 3.71
CA TYR A 72 16.12 3.59 4.73
C TYR A 72 14.67 3.38 4.25
N ASN A 73 14.03 4.42 3.70
CA ASN A 73 12.64 4.34 3.23
C ASN A 73 12.47 3.30 2.11
N ARG A 74 13.38 3.30 1.14
CA ARG A 74 13.42 2.33 0.03
C ARG A 74 13.55 0.90 0.56
N GLN A 75 14.45 0.68 1.52
CA GLN A 75 14.63 -0.63 2.13
C GLN A 75 13.38 -1.07 2.90
N PHE A 76 12.79 -0.16 3.68
CA PHE A 76 11.57 -0.44 4.44
C PHE A 76 10.41 -0.88 3.53
N ILE A 77 10.17 -0.15 2.44
CA ILE A 77 9.13 -0.49 1.45
C ILE A 77 9.46 -1.82 0.75
N THR A 78 10.71 -2.02 0.36
CA THR A 78 11.17 -3.28 -0.25
C THR A 78 10.92 -4.47 0.66
N ASP A 79 11.18 -4.33 1.96
CA ASP A 79 10.93 -5.38 2.95
C ASP A 79 9.44 -5.69 3.12
N MET A 80 8.55 -4.68 3.06
CA MET A 80 7.11 -4.92 3.07
C MET A 80 6.64 -5.67 1.82
N ILE A 81 7.09 -5.24 0.63
CA ILE A 81 6.76 -5.89 -0.66
C ILE A 81 7.22 -7.35 -0.66
N ASN A 82 8.47 -7.59 -0.24
CA ASN A 82 9.04 -8.94 -0.18
C ASN A 82 8.30 -9.82 0.81
N GLN A 83 7.89 -9.29 1.97
CA GLN A 83 7.10 -10.06 2.93
C GLN A 83 5.74 -10.45 2.34
N LEU A 84 5.04 -9.54 1.67
CA LEU A 84 3.77 -9.87 1.00
C LEU A 84 3.95 -10.95 -0.06
N LYS A 85 5.03 -10.88 -0.84
CA LYS A 85 5.40 -11.91 -1.82
C LYS A 85 5.64 -13.27 -1.15
N ILE A 86 6.41 -13.32 -0.07
CA ILE A 86 6.65 -14.55 0.72
C ILE A 86 5.34 -15.14 1.23
N MET A 87 4.41 -14.29 1.66
CA MET A 87 3.11 -14.72 2.18
C MET A 87 2.10 -15.06 1.07
N GLY A 88 2.43 -14.88 -0.21
CA GLY A 88 1.52 -15.14 -1.33
C GLY A 88 0.34 -14.17 -1.41
N VAL A 89 0.48 -12.94 -0.91
CA VAL A 89 -0.56 -11.91 -0.95
C VAL A 89 -0.24 -10.90 -2.06
N PRO A 90 -1.17 -10.64 -3.01
CA PRO A 90 -0.98 -9.60 -4.01
C PRO A 90 -0.77 -8.23 -3.37
N CYS A 91 0.19 -7.47 -3.90
CA CYS A 91 0.63 -6.18 -3.37
C CYS A 91 0.42 -5.08 -4.40
N GLY A 92 -0.06 -3.93 -3.95
CA GLY A 92 -0.11 -2.68 -4.71
C GLY A 92 0.47 -1.51 -3.91
N ILE A 93 0.77 -0.40 -4.58
CA ILE A 93 1.27 0.82 -3.94
C ILE A 93 0.24 1.94 -4.08
N TYR A 94 -0.16 2.55 -2.97
CA TYR A 94 -0.91 3.80 -2.98
C TYR A 94 0.06 4.96 -2.73
N THR A 95 0.11 5.91 -3.67
CA THR A 95 0.93 7.13 -3.53
C THR A 95 0.57 8.16 -4.60
N ASN A 96 1.23 9.33 -4.56
CA ASN A 96 1.28 10.27 -5.67
C ASN A 96 2.72 10.72 -5.93
N TYR A 97 2.93 11.47 -7.02
CA TYR A 97 4.25 11.98 -7.41
C TYR A 97 4.97 12.67 -6.25
N ASN A 98 4.30 13.60 -5.56
CA ASN A 98 4.91 14.42 -4.51
C ASN A 98 5.30 13.58 -3.29
N ASN A 99 4.46 12.61 -2.91
CA ASN A 99 4.74 11.68 -1.84
C ASN A 99 5.94 10.78 -2.19
N TRP A 100 5.90 10.14 -3.36
CA TRP A 100 6.99 9.26 -3.82
C TRP A 100 8.32 10.01 -3.93
N ALA A 101 8.32 11.19 -4.55
CA ALA A 101 9.50 12.02 -4.71
C ALA A 101 10.14 12.43 -3.36
N ALA A 102 9.30 12.79 -2.39
CA ALA A 102 9.74 13.17 -1.06
C ALA A 102 10.28 11.98 -0.27
N ILE A 103 9.58 10.83 -0.30
CA ILE A 103 9.87 9.68 0.56
C ILE A 103 11.04 8.85 0.02
N VAL A 104 11.04 8.54 -1.28
CA VAL A 104 11.99 7.60 -1.89
C VAL A 104 12.75 8.16 -3.09
N GLY A 105 12.36 9.32 -3.61
CA GLY A 105 12.89 9.89 -4.84
C GLY A 105 12.05 9.50 -6.05
N ALA A 106 11.80 10.46 -6.94
CA ALA A 106 10.87 10.31 -8.06
C ALA A 106 11.34 9.29 -9.10
N ASP A 107 12.64 9.02 -9.13
CA ASP A 107 13.34 8.12 -10.04
C ASP A 107 13.46 6.68 -9.50
N TRP A 108 13.23 6.46 -8.20
CA TRP A 108 13.35 5.12 -7.64
C TRP A 108 12.22 4.21 -8.10
N THR A 109 12.59 3.10 -8.75
CA THR A 109 11.66 2.18 -9.43
C THR A 109 11.29 0.94 -8.63
N GLY A 110 11.59 0.89 -7.33
CA GLY A 110 11.41 -0.33 -6.52
C GLY A 110 9.97 -0.81 -6.34
N GLY A 111 8.97 -0.01 -6.73
CA GLY A 111 7.56 -0.40 -6.77
C GLY A 111 6.99 -0.60 -8.17
N ALA A 112 7.77 -0.36 -9.24
CA ALA A 112 7.26 -0.24 -10.62
C ALA A 112 6.57 -1.51 -11.15
N ASP A 113 6.90 -2.68 -10.61
CA ASP A 113 6.30 -3.96 -10.99
C ASP A 113 4.97 -4.24 -10.25
N LYS A 114 4.53 -3.33 -9.37
CA LYS A 114 3.26 -3.39 -8.64
C LYS A 114 2.23 -2.44 -9.26
N PRO A 115 0.93 -2.76 -9.18
CA PRO A 115 -0.12 -1.82 -9.55
C PRO A 115 -0.03 -0.57 -8.68
N LEU A 116 -0.23 0.59 -9.31
CA LEU A 116 -0.26 1.89 -8.66
C LEU A 116 -1.72 2.33 -8.46
N TRP A 117 -2.08 2.61 -7.20
CA TRP A 117 -3.26 3.37 -6.83
C TRP A 117 -2.83 4.83 -6.68
N TRP A 118 -3.14 5.63 -7.69
CA TRP A 118 -2.70 7.02 -7.77
C TRP A 118 -3.63 7.95 -6.97
N ALA A 119 -3.09 8.62 -5.96
CA ALA A 119 -3.85 9.55 -5.14
C ALA A 119 -4.07 10.89 -5.86
N THR A 120 -5.31 11.18 -6.25
CA THR A 120 -5.72 12.43 -6.91
C THR A 120 -6.83 13.14 -6.15
N PHE A 121 -6.55 14.30 -5.57
CA PHE A 121 -7.58 15.18 -5.01
C PHE A 121 -8.16 16.15 -6.06
N ASN A 122 -8.37 15.69 -7.30
CA ASN A 122 -8.83 16.55 -8.41
C ASN A 122 -10.34 16.43 -8.70
N GLY A 123 -11.05 15.51 -8.03
CA GLY A 123 -12.50 15.31 -8.23
C GLY A 123 -12.88 14.81 -9.63
N CYS A 124 -11.92 14.35 -10.43
CA CYS A 124 -12.12 13.87 -11.80
C CYS A 124 -11.89 12.36 -11.85
N GLN A 125 -12.83 11.60 -12.42
CA GLN A 125 -12.72 10.14 -12.61
C GLN A 125 -11.86 9.75 -13.82
N ASP A 126 -10.79 10.50 -14.07
CA ASP A 126 -9.89 10.25 -15.20
C ASP A 126 -8.41 10.27 -14.77
N HIS A 127 -7.55 9.72 -15.62
CA HIS A 127 -6.10 9.76 -15.40
C HIS A 127 -5.46 11.06 -15.93
N THR A 128 -6.28 12.09 -16.19
CA THR A 128 -5.82 13.34 -16.77
C THR A 128 -4.90 14.06 -15.77
N GLY A 129 -3.68 14.37 -16.19
CA GLY A 129 -2.67 15.00 -15.35
C GLY A 129 -1.70 14.02 -14.68
N PHE A 130 -1.81 12.70 -14.91
CA PHE A 130 -0.78 11.76 -14.49
C PHE A 130 0.54 12.08 -15.21
N LYS A 131 1.62 12.18 -14.42
CA LYS A 131 2.99 12.26 -14.93
C LYS A 131 3.71 10.99 -14.50
N PRO A 132 4.44 10.31 -15.40
CA PRO A 132 5.23 9.14 -15.03
C PRO A 132 6.21 9.44 -13.89
N PHE A 133 6.28 8.54 -12.91
CA PHE A 133 7.26 8.56 -11.82
C PHE A 133 7.47 7.16 -11.30
N GLY A 134 8.58 6.92 -10.60
CA GLY A 134 8.85 5.66 -9.92
C GLY A 134 8.82 4.43 -10.82
N GLY A 135 9.02 4.60 -12.13
CA GLY A 135 8.90 3.56 -13.14
C GLY A 135 7.48 3.26 -13.64
N TRP A 136 6.44 3.88 -13.08
CA TRP A 136 5.06 3.75 -13.57
C TRP A 136 4.80 4.67 -14.75
N SER A 137 4.38 4.09 -15.88
CA SER A 137 3.93 4.83 -17.07
C SER A 137 2.43 5.09 -17.08
N LYS A 138 1.65 4.34 -16.29
CA LYS A 138 0.21 4.54 -16.07
C LYS A 138 -0.23 3.98 -14.71
N PRO A 139 -1.23 4.59 -14.04
CA PRO A 139 -1.81 4.01 -12.84
C PRO A 139 -2.73 2.83 -13.16
N ALA A 140 -2.91 1.92 -12.19
CA ALA A 140 -3.86 0.81 -12.27
C ALA A 140 -5.25 1.22 -11.79
N THR A 141 -5.32 2.13 -10.82
CA THR A 141 -6.54 2.74 -10.28
C THR A 141 -6.18 4.14 -9.75
N HIS A 142 -7.17 5.00 -9.53
CA HIS A 142 -6.98 6.33 -8.94
C HIS A 142 -7.98 6.57 -7.79
N GLN A 143 -7.67 7.51 -6.90
CA GLN A 143 -8.60 8.00 -5.87
C GLN A 143 -9.47 9.13 -6.44
#